data_AF-A0A0G0TGN7-F1
#
_entry.id   AF-A0A0G0TGN7-F1
#
_cell.length_a   1.000
_cell.length_b   1.000
_cell.length_c   1.000
_cell.angle_alpha   90.00
_cell.angle_beta   90.00
_cell.angle_gamma   90.00
#
_symmetry.space_group_name_H-M   'P 1'
#
loop_
_entity.id
_entity.type
_entity.pdbx_description
1 polymer ?
#
loop_
_entity_poly.entity_id
_entity_poly.type
_entity_poly.pdbx_seq_one_letter_code
_entity_poly.pdbx_strand_id
1 'polypeptide(L)'
;MALGLPYVTARAKGISEILRDGENCFMTNPADPKDLSDKILYLKNNPDLMAKIGRNGYDLYNKKFRPDILAKKIISLLENLI
;
A
#
# COMPACT_ATOMS: atom_id res chain seq x y z
N MET A 1 1.51 5.61 -1.17
CA MET A 1 1.46 5.15 -2.59
C MET A 1 1.20 6.34 -3.51
N ALA A 2 1.49 6.24 -4.82
CA ALA A 2 1.47 7.27 -5.89
C ALA A 2 1.84 8.72 -5.49
N LEU A 3 1.05 9.35 -4.62
CA LEU A 3 1.30 10.66 -4.02
C LEU A 3 2.24 10.62 -2.79
N GLY A 4 2.72 9.45 -2.38
CA GLY A 4 3.63 9.31 -1.22
C GLY A 4 2.97 9.49 0.15
N LEU A 5 1.63 9.56 0.20
CA LEU A 5 0.88 9.62 1.44
C LEU A 5 0.85 8.28 2.17
N PRO A 6 0.78 8.29 3.53
CA PRO A 6 0.54 7.09 4.32
C PRO A 6 -0.80 6.45 3.92
N TYR A 7 -0.81 5.12 3.79
CA TYR A 7 -2.00 4.38 3.35
C TYR A 7 -2.59 3.59 4.51
N VAL A 8 -3.75 4.03 5.00
CA VAL A 8 -4.54 3.32 6.02
C VAL A 8 -5.68 2.60 5.31
N THR A 9 -5.83 1.30 5.55
CA THR A 9 -6.84 0.46 4.86
C THR A 9 -7.33 -0.65 5.78
N ALA A 10 -8.54 -1.15 5.58
CA ALA A 10 -8.97 -2.37 6.26
C ALA A 10 -8.18 -3.59 5.76
N ARG A 11 -7.95 -4.56 6.65
CA ARG A 11 -7.33 -5.83 6.34
C ARG A 11 -8.24 -6.63 5.40
N ALA A 12 -7.71 -7.00 4.24
CA ALA A 12 -8.39 -7.84 3.27
C ALA A 12 -7.39 -8.75 2.57
N LYS A 13 -7.82 -9.91 2.07
CA LYS A 13 -6.92 -10.91 1.47
C LYS A 13 -6.08 -10.32 0.33
N GLY A 14 -6.71 -9.69 -0.66
CA GLY A 14 -6.01 -9.06 -1.79
C GLY A 14 -5.09 -7.90 -1.39
N ILE A 15 -5.40 -7.19 -0.30
CA ILE A 15 -4.52 -6.16 0.25
C ILE A 15 -3.26 -6.81 0.84
N SER A 16 -3.40 -7.87 1.62
CA SER A 16 -2.28 -8.57 2.27
C SER A 16 -1.37 -9.33 1.30
N GLU A 17 -1.82 -9.59 0.07
CA GLU A 17 -0.99 -10.18 -0.99
C GLU A 17 0.06 -9.19 -1.53
N ILE A 18 -0.19 -7.89 -1.40
CA ILE A 18 0.63 -6.83 -1.98
C ILE A 18 1.30 -5.97 -0.90
N LEU A 19 0.54 -5.68 0.16
CA LEU A 19 0.90 -4.73 1.19
C LEU A 19 1.22 -5.45 2.50
N ARG A 20 2.12 -4.84 3.26
CA ARG A 20 2.62 -5.32 4.56
C ARG A 20 2.32 -4.28 5.61
N ASP A 21 1.61 -4.71 6.64
CA ASP A 21 1.16 -3.87 7.76
C ASP A 21 2.37 -3.30 8.52
N GLY A 22 2.38 -1.99 8.79
CA GLY A 22 3.49 -1.28 9.43
C GLY A 22 4.70 -1.00 8.53
N GLU A 23 4.77 -1.59 7.33
CA GLU A 23 5.87 -1.36 6.39
C GLU A 23 5.49 -0.37 5.29
N ASN A 24 4.49 -0.70 4.48
CA ASN A 24 4.09 0.09 3.31
C ASN A 24 2.58 0.45 3.31
N CYS A 25 1.88 0.02 4.36
CA CYS A 25 0.53 0.44 4.72
C CYS A 25 0.35 0.33 6.24
N PHE A 26 -0.81 0.74 6.74
CA PHE A 26 -1.23 0.49 8.11
C PHE A 26 -2.65 -0.07 8.09
N MET A 27 -2.83 -1.32 8.54
CA MET A 27 -4.07 -2.05 8.33
C MET A 27 -4.99 -2.00 9.55
N THR A 28 -6.28 -1.76 9.37
CA THR A 28 -7.28 -1.81 10.44
C THR A 28 -8.12 -3.08 10.38
N ASN A 29 -8.81 -3.40 11.47
CA ASN A 29 -9.88 -4.39 11.47
C ASN A 29 -11.05 -3.88 10.58
N PRO A 30 -11.63 -4.75 9.73
CA PRO A 30 -12.82 -4.40 8.98
C PRO A 30 -14.00 -4.07 9.90
N ALA A 31 -14.76 -3.03 9.56
CA ALA A 31 -15.94 -2.58 10.31
C ALA A 31 -15.68 -2.25 11.80
N ASP A 32 -14.44 -1.91 12.16
CA ASP A 32 -14.05 -1.52 13.51
C ASP A 32 -13.65 -0.03 13.55
N PRO A 33 -14.58 0.88 13.87
CA PRO A 33 -14.30 2.31 13.92
C PRO A 33 -13.32 2.68 15.05
N LYS A 34 -13.28 1.89 16.13
CA LYS A 34 -12.39 2.15 17.26
C LYS A 34 -10.95 1.88 16.86
N ASP A 35 -10.66 0.70 16.28
CA ASP A 35 -9.34 0.37 15.76
C ASP A 35 -8.88 1.36 14.67
N LEU A 36 -9.78 1.78 13.76
CA LEU A 36 -9.47 2.82 12.79
C LEU A 36 -9.03 4.13 13.47
N SER A 37 -9.80 4.62 14.45
CA SER A 37 -9.48 5.87 15.14
C SER A 37 -8.16 5.77 15.92
N ASP A 38 -7.93 4.65 16.61
CA ASP A 38 -6.72 4.42 17.41
C ASP A 38 -5.49 4.33 16.51
N LYS A 39 -5.59 3.70 15.34
CA LYS A 39 -4.51 3.63 14.35
C LYS A 39 -4.19 4.97 13.70
N ILE A 40 -5.21 5.79 13.40
CA ILE A 40 -4.99 7.15 12.90
C ILE A 40 -4.26 7.99 13.96
N LEU A 41 -4.70 7.94 15.22
CA LEU A 41 -4.07 8.64 16.33
C LEU A 41 -2.64 8.15 16.58
N TYR A 42 -2.41 6.84 16.48
CA TYR A 42 -1.08 6.26 16.60
C TYR A 42 -0.13 6.82 15.53
N LEU A 43 -0.53 6.83 14.26
CA LEU A 43 0.31 7.40 13.20
C LEU A 43 0.55 8.90 13.39
N LYS A 44 -0.49 9.66 13.77
CA LYS A 44 -0.39 11.10 14.05
C LYS A 44 0.68 11.38 15.10
N ASN A 45 0.75 10.54 16.14
CA ASN A 45 1.71 10.67 17.23
C ASN A 45 3.09 10.05 16.91
N ASN A 46 3.26 9.41 15.75
CA ASN A 46 4.51 8.78 15.30
C ASN A 46 4.86 9.26 13.88
N PRO A 47 5.25 10.53 13.69
CA PRO A 47 5.44 11.13 12.37
C PRO A 47 6.53 10.43 11.53
N ASP A 48 7.59 9.91 12.16
CA ASP A 48 8.64 9.17 11.47
C ASP A 48 8.13 7.87 10.86
N LEU A 49 7.28 7.14 11.60
CA LEU A 49 6.61 5.95 11.10
C LEU A 49 5.65 6.31 9.97
N MET A 50 4.85 7.37 10.14
CA MET A 50 3.94 7.85 9.11
C MET A 50 4.70 8.17 7.80
N ALA A 51 5.81 8.90 7.90
CA ALA A 51 6.66 9.24 6.76
C ALA A 51 7.31 7.99 6.14
N LYS A 52 7.77 7.04 6.96
CA LYS A 52 8.32 5.75 6.49
C LYS A 52 7.30 4.96 5.69
N ILE A 53 6.07 4.83 6.18
CA ILE A 53 4.99 4.13 5.48
C ILE A 53 4.68 4.80 4.14
N GLY A 54 4.58 6.14 4.12
CA GLY A 54 4.34 6.92 2.91
C GLY A 54 5.41 6.68 1.83
N ARG A 55 6.69 6.79 2.21
CA ARG A 55 7.85 6.52 1.35
C ARG A 55 7.85 5.08 0.82
N ASN A 56 7.71 4.09 1.71
CA ASN A 56 7.72 2.68 1.32
C ASN A 56 6.57 2.34 0.36
N GLY A 57 5.38 2.91 0.59
CA GLY A 57 4.26 2.76 -0.34
C GLY A 57 4.48 3.45 -1.69
N TYR A 58 5.21 4.57 -1.73
CA TYR A 58 5.61 5.23 -2.97
C TYR A 58 6.64 4.41 -3.75
N ASP A 59 7.65 3.88 -3.07
CA ASP A 59 8.66 3.01 -3.67
C ASP A 59 8.06 1.75 -4.25
N LEU A 60 7.11 1.13 -3.53
CA LEU A 60 6.37 -0.03 -4.02
C LEU A 60 5.61 0.31 -5.31
N TYR A 61 4.91 1.45 -5.34
CA TYR A 61 4.20 1.93 -6.52
C TYR A 61 5.16 2.10 -7.71
N ASN A 62 6.28 2.81 -7.51
CA ASN A 62 7.26 3.04 -8.56
C ASN A 62 7.91 1.76 -9.09
N LYS A 63 8.10 0.75 -8.23
CA LYS A 63 8.74 -0.52 -8.61
C LYS A 63 7.79 -1.51 -9.29
N LYS A 64 6.49 -1.49 -8.97
CA LYS A 64 5.57 -2.57 -9.39
C LYS A 64 4.29 -2.12 -10.08
N PHE A 65 3.82 -0.90 -9.83
CA PHE A 65 2.45 -0.49 -10.16
C PHE A 65 2.37 0.76 -11.03
N ARG A 66 3.50 1.28 -11.52
CA ARG A 66 3.47 2.31 -12.56
C ARG A 66 2.80 1.78 -13.83
N PRO A 67 2.02 2.61 -14.55
CA PRO A 67 1.35 2.18 -15.78
C PRO A 67 2.29 1.55 -16.81
N ASP A 68 3.50 2.09 -16.98
CA ASP A 68 4.49 1.56 -17.92
C ASP A 68 5.01 0.16 -17.53
N ILE A 69 5.15 -0.12 -16.22
CA ILE A 69 5.56 -1.43 -15.71
C ILE A 69 4.45 -2.46 -15.92
N LEU A 70 3.21 -2.08 -15.62
CA LEU A 70 2.05 -2.95 -15.77
C LEU A 70 1.80 -3.27 -17.25
N ALA A 71 1.84 -2.26 -18.13
CA ALA A 71 1.67 -2.44 -19.57
C ALA A 71 2.71 -3.40 -20.16
N LYS A 72 3.99 -3.23 -19.79
CA LYS A 72 5.07 -4.15 -20.23
C LYS A 72 4.81 -5.60 -19.82
N LYS A 73 4.32 -5.85 -18.61
CA LYS A 73 3.97 -7.21 -18.15
C LYS A 73 2.84 -7.81 -18.98
N ILE A 74 1.79 -7.04 -19.26
CA ILE A 74 0.66 -7.51 -20.06
C ILE A 74 1.10 -7.81 -21.50
N ILE A 75 1.85 -6.91 -22.12
CA ILE A 75 2.37 -7.10 -23.49
C ILE A 75 3.22 -8.37 -23.57
N SER A 76 4.17 -8.54 -22.64
CA SER A 76 5.01 -9.74 -22.60
C SER A 76 4.20 -11.03 -22.43
N LEU A 77 3.10 -11.01 -21.67
CA LEU A 77 2.21 -12.17 -21.55
C LEU A 77 1.49 -12.47 -22.87
N LEU A 78 1.04 -11.45 -23.60
CA LEU A 78 0.39 -11.62 -24.90
C LEU A 78 1.37 -12.14 -25.96
N GLU A 79 2.60 -11.63 -25.98
CA GLU A 79 3.67 -12.08 -26.89
C GLU A 79 4.05 -13.54 -26.64
N ASN A 80 3.97 -14.03 -25.40
CA ASN A 80 4.24 -15.44 -25.08
C ASN A 80 3.08 -16.39 -25.42
N LEU A 81 1.89 -15.86 -25.74
CA LEU A 81 0.71 -16.66 -26.08
C LEU A 81 0.53 -16.85 -27.60
N ILE A 82 1.21 -16.04 -28.41
CA ILE A 82 1.18 -16.07 -29.87
C ILE A 82 2.45 -16.76 -30.37
#